data_AF-A0A9X6UC25-F1
#
_entry.id   AF-A0A9X6UC25-F1
#
_cell.length_a   1.000
_cell.length_b   1.000
_cell.length_c   1.000
_cell.angle_alpha   90.00
_cell.angle_beta   90.00
_cell.angle_gamma   90.00
#
_symmetry.space_group_name_H-M   'P 1'
#
loop_
_entity.id
_entity.type
_entity.pdbx_description
1 polymer ?
#
loop_
_entity_poly.entity_id
_entity_poly.type
_entity_poly.pdbx_seq_one_letter_code
_entity_poly.pdbx_strand_id
1 'polypeptide(L)'
;MAKTKKQLVDEIKVLDECITSMSLQLAHASDMEIKKEAHVVNDTIVKSFFIVKKACGTKAGVNSIKKDILVEIQQDFRRVYMELLELKKQVNTYVSHGIEFVEHAEHVGVSIVDNNPDWEMFLANVVVKFKKDIVFMVRKGNPVEEKIMRDNNLFVEKELKNYYQCFIEYKESEMLKHWQVLVG
;
A
#
# COMPACT_ATOMS: atom_id res chain seq x y z
N MET A 1 -23.15 25.51 5.24
CA MET A 1 -23.48 24.93 6.57
C MET A 1 -22.19 24.50 7.25
N ALA A 2 -22.01 24.80 8.54
CA ALA A 2 -20.82 24.38 9.27
C ALA A 2 -20.87 22.87 9.59
N LYS A 3 -19.77 22.15 9.36
CA LYS A 3 -19.69 20.70 9.66
C LYS A 3 -19.94 20.41 11.13
N THR A 4 -20.61 19.29 11.43
CA THR A 4 -20.78 18.78 12.80
C THR A 4 -19.51 18.10 13.29
N LYS A 5 -19.34 17.93 14.62
CA LYS A 5 -18.20 17.17 15.17
C LYS A 5 -18.15 15.75 14.63
N LYS A 6 -19.31 15.12 14.43
CA LYS A 6 -19.39 13.76 13.89
C LYS A 6 -18.87 13.69 12.45
N GLN A 7 -19.30 14.62 11.59
CA GLN A 7 -18.80 14.71 10.21
C GLN A 7 -17.27 14.91 10.17
N LEU A 8 -16.72 15.76 11.04
CA LEU A 8 -15.27 15.96 11.13
C LEU A 8 -14.54 14.66 11.52
N VAL A 9 -15.05 13.93 12.50
CA VAL A 9 -14.48 12.64 12.94
C VAL A 9 -14.54 11.60 11.83
N ASP A 10 -15.68 11.50 11.12
CA ASP A 10 -15.83 10.54 10.02
C ASP A 10 -14.86 10.86 8.87
N GLU A 11 -14.66 12.14 8.54
CA GLU A 11 -13.68 12.57 7.54
C GLU A 11 -12.24 12.31 7.97
N ILE A 12 -11.89 12.54 9.25
CA ILE A 12 -10.57 12.24 9.78
C ILE A 12 -10.28 10.73 9.69
N LYS A 13 -11.24 9.85 9.99
CA LYS A 13 -11.07 8.40 9.86
C LYS A 13 -10.76 7.98 8.42
N VAL A 14 -11.49 8.53 7.45
CA VAL A 14 -11.23 8.24 6.03
C VAL A 14 -9.83 8.72 5.63
N LEU A 15 -9.44 9.93 6.05
CA LEU A 15 -8.09 10.44 5.78
C LEU A 15 -7.02 9.56 6.44
N ASP A 16 -7.27 9.09 7.65
CA ASP A 16 -6.37 8.21 8.40
C ASP A 16 -6.09 6.88 7.68
N GLU A 17 -7.16 6.24 7.20
CA GLU A 17 -7.08 5.01 6.40
C GLU A 17 -6.31 5.24 5.10
N CYS A 18 -6.59 6.35 4.40
CA CYS A 18 -5.90 6.73 3.18
C CYS A 18 -4.40 7.00 3.41
N ILE A 19 -4.06 7.75 4.46
CA ILE A 19 -2.67 8.02 4.84
C ILE A 19 -1.96 6.72 5.18
N THR A 20 -2.55 5.88 6.03
CA THR A 20 -1.96 4.60 6.42
C THR A 20 -1.67 3.73 5.20
N SER A 21 -2.62 3.63 4.27
CA SER A 21 -2.45 2.88 3.02
C SER A 21 -1.31 3.44 2.16
N MET A 22 -1.28 4.76 1.91
CA MET A 22 -0.23 5.39 1.10
C MET A 22 1.15 5.28 1.74
N SER A 23 1.25 5.47 3.05
CA SER A 23 2.50 5.35 3.79
C SER A 23 3.07 3.93 3.71
N LEU A 24 2.20 2.92 3.78
CA LEU A 24 2.61 1.53 3.57
C LEU A 24 3.09 1.26 2.14
N GLN A 25 2.51 1.90 1.12
CA GLN A 25 2.97 1.80 -0.27
C GLN A 25 4.31 2.51 -0.47
N LEU A 26 4.46 3.74 0.03
CA LEU A 26 5.67 4.56 -0.07
C LEU A 26 6.87 3.91 0.63
N ALA A 27 6.65 3.11 1.68
CA ALA A 27 7.71 2.32 2.30
C ALA A 27 8.42 1.35 1.33
N HIS A 28 7.73 0.93 0.26
CA HIS A 28 8.30 0.08 -0.80
C HIS A 28 8.87 0.87 -1.97
N ALA A 29 8.85 2.21 -1.99
CA ALA A 29 9.42 2.97 -3.12
C ALA A 29 10.87 2.50 -3.42
N SER A 30 11.33 2.50 -4.66
CA SER A 30 12.75 2.20 -4.92
C SER A 30 13.66 3.35 -4.48
N ASP A 31 13.16 4.59 -4.59
CA ASP A 31 13.84 5.81 -4.20
C ASP A 31 13.89 5.97 -2.67
N MET A 32 15.10 6.04 -2.12
CA MET A 32 15.35 6.16 -0.68
C MET A 32 15.03 7.56 -0.12
N GLU A 33 15.15 8.62 -0.92
CA GLU A 33 14.82 9.97 -0.46
C GLU A 33 13.30 10.13 -0.34
N ILE A 34 12.54 9.60 -1.31
CA ILE A 34 11.07 9.55 -1.22
C ILE A 34 10.61 8.82 0.05
N LYS A 35 11.24 7.69 0.42
CA LYS A 35 10.92 6.98 1.67
C LYS A 35 11.13 7.84 2.91
N LYS A 36 12.28 8.50 2.98
CA LYS A 36 12.64 9.33 4.14
C LYS A 36 11.67 10.51 4.26
N GLU A 37 11.37 11.17 3.16
CA GLU A 37 10.42 12.29 3.15
C GLU A 37 9.03 11.86 3.56
N ALA A 38 8.53 10.74 3.02
CA ALA A 38 7.26 10.15 3.43
C ALA A 38 7.20 9.83 4.93
N HIS A 39 8.31 9.34 5.52
CA HIS A 39 8.38 9.07 6.95
C HIS A 39 8.28 10.38 7.77
N VAL A 40 9.04 11.41 7.39
CA VAL A 40 9.00 12.73 8.05
C VAL A 40 7.61 13.36 7.98
N VAL A 41 6.95 13.29 6.82
CA VAL A 41 5.58 13.80 6.63
C VAL A 41 4.59 13.09 7.56
N ASN A 42 4.67 11.76 7.67
CA ASN A 42 3.82 10.99 8.58
C ASN A 42 4.03 11.35 10.05
N ASP A 43 5.27 11.57 10.47
CA ASP A 43 5.61 11.91 11.86
C ASP A 43 4.92 13.19 12.34
N THR A 44 4.56 14.09 11.42
CA THR A 44 3.87 15.34 11.77
C THR A 44 2.49 15.13 12.40
N ILE A 45 1.82 14.01 12.13
CA ILE A 45 0.47 13.72 12.66
C ILE A 45 0.44 12.60 13.71
N VAL A 46 1.58 11.92 13.99
CA VAL A 46 1.67 10.80 14.96
C VAL A 46 1.09 11.16 16.34
N LYS A 47 1.29 12.38 16.81
CA LYS A 47 0.73 12.83 18.10
C LYS A 47 -0.79 13.00 18.04
N SER A 48 -1.32 13.44 16.91
CA SER A 48 -2.75 13.65 16.68
C SER A 48 -3.51 12.32 16.54
N PHE A 49 -2.86 11.24 16.08
CA PHE A 49 -3.45 9.89 16.04
C PHE A 49 -4.03 9.42 17.37
N PHE A 50 -3.36 9.69 18.49
CA PHE A 50 -3.84 9.28 19.81
C PHE A 50 -5.12 10.02 20.21
N ILE A 51 -5.20 11.30 19.86
CA ILE A 51 -6.38 12.14 20.08
C ILE A 51 -7.53 11.67 19.18
N VAL A 52 -7.25 11.34 17.92
CA VAL A 52 -8.21 10.78 16.96
C VAL A 52 -8.74 9.44 17.46
N LYS A 53 -7.90 8.49 17.88
CA LYS A 53 -8.36 7.20 18.44
C LYS A 53 -9.30 7.37 19.62
N LYS A 54 -8.99 8.31 20.52
CA LYS A 54 -9.85 8.65 21.68
C LYS A 54 -11.18 9.30 21.25
N ALA A 55 -11.16 10.16 20.24
CA ALA A 55 -12.35 10.77 19.65
C ALA A 55 -13.25 9.73 18.98
N CYS A 56 -12.63 8.84 18.20
CA CYS A 56 -13.26 7.92 17.27
C CYS A 56 -13.88 6.70 17.94
N GLY A 57 -13.41 6.35 19.15
CA GLY A 57 -13.77 5.11 19.83
C GLY A 57 -15.14 5.11 20.52
N THR A 58 -15.70 6.27 20.88
CA THR A 58 -17.00 6.34 21.58
C THR A 58 -17.77 7.64 21.29
N LYS A 59 -19.11 7.62 21.41
CA LYS A 59 -19.93 8.85 21.35
C LYS A 59 -19.54 9.89 22.41
N ALA A 60 -19.14 9.43 23.60
CA ALA A 60 -18.63 10.30 24.67
C ALA A 60 -17.28 10.93 24.29
N GLY A 61 -16.42 10.18 23.61
CA GLY A 61 -15.12 10.63 23.10
C GLY A 61 -15.25 11.81 22.14
N VAL A 62 -16.13 11.72 21.13
CA VAL A 62 -16.38 12.82 20.18
C VAL A 62 -16.82 14.11 20.88
N ASN A 63 -17.70 13.99 21.88
CA ASN A 63 -18.22 15.16 22.61
C ASN A 63 -17.19 15.78 23.54
N SER A 64 -16.22 15.00 24.04
CA SER A 64 -15.16 15.44 24.94
C SER A 64 -14.11 16.34 24.30
N ILE A 65 -14.03 16.39 22.97
CA ILE A 65 -13.05 17.18 22.23
C ILE A 65 -13.70 18.47 21.71
N LYS A 66 -13.01 19.60 21.85
CA LYS A 66 -13.47 20.89 21.31
C LYS A 66 -13.54 20.80 19.78
N LYS A 67 -14.56 21.43 19.19
CA LYS A 67 -14.79 21.37 17.74
C LYS A 67 -13.57 21.90 16.98
N ASP A 68 -12.97 22.99 17.45
CA ASP A 68 -11.86 23.65 16.76
C ASP A 68 -10.61 22.75 16.69
N ILE A 69 -10.36 21.94 17.74
CA ILE A 69 -9.30 20.91 17.72
C ILE A 69 -9.56 19.86 16.63
N LEU A 70 -10.82 19.44 16.43
CA LEU A 70 -11.15 18.50 15.36
C LEU A 70 -10.95 19.13 13.97
N VAL A 71 -11.17 20.44 13.84
CA VAL A 71 -10.92 21.16 12.58
C VAL A 71 -9.42 21.24 12.30
N GLU A 72 -8.60 21.57 13.30
CA GLU A 72 -7.13 21.59 13.18
C GLU A 72 -6.58 20.22 12.77
N ILE A 73 -6.98 19.15 13.48
CA ILE A 73 -6.57 17.77 13.16
C ILE A 73 -6.98 17.40 11.73
N GLN A 74 -8.21 17.73 11.32
CA GLN A 74 -8.64 17.46 9.95
C GLN A 74 -7.74 18.16 8.92
N GLN A 75 -7.39 19.42 9.15
CA GLN A 75 -6.54 20.19 8.24
C GLN A 75 -5.14 19.59 8.16
N ASP A 76 -4.57 19.17 9.28
CA ASP A 76 -3.28 18.48 9.32
C ASP A 76 -3.31 17.16 8.55
N PHE A 77 -4.32 16.32 8.79
CA PHE A 77 -4.49 15.07 8.06
C PHE A 77 -4.67 15.30 6.56
N ARG A 78 -5.43 16.33 6.18
CA ARG A 78 -5.59 16.68 4.76
C ARG A 78 -4.28 17.14 4.14
N ARG A 79 -3.49 17.95 4.85
CA ARG A 79 -2.17 18.40 4.41
C ARG A 79 -1.24 17.20 4.20
N VAL A 80 -1.13 16.32 5.19
CA VAL A 80 -0.31 15.10 5.12
C VAL A 80 -0.75 14.20 3.97
N TYR A 81 -2.06 13.97 3.81
CA TYR A 81 -2.59 13.20 2.69
C TYR A 81 -2.15 13.76 1.33
N MET A 82 -2.21 15.08 1.15
CA MET A 82 -1.80 15.72 -0.10
C MET A 82 -0.29 15.64 -0.32
N GLU A 83 0.53 15.85 0.71
CA GLU A 83 1.99 15.73 0.62
C GLU A 83 2.42 14.30 0.24
N LEU A 84 1.84 13.28 0.87
CA LEU A 84 2.08 11.88 0.51
C LEU A 84 1.62 11.54 -0.91
N LEU A 85 0.50 12.13 -1.35
CA LEU A 85 0.00 11.93 -2.71
C LEU A 85 0.98 12.50 -3.77
N GLU A 86 1.58 13.67 -3.51
CA GLU A 86 2.58 14.24 -4.41
C GLU A 86 3.88 13.42 -4.42
N LEU A 87 4.30 12.87 -3.28
CA LEU A 87 5.42 11.93 -3.23
C LEU A 87 5.13 10.66 -4.02
N LYS A 88 3.93 10.11 -3.88
CA LYS A 88 3.53 8.88 -4.58
C LYS A 88 3.60 9.05 -6.11
N LYS A 89 3.23 10.21 -6.65
CA LYS A 89 3.31 10.51 -8.09
C LYS A 89 4.74 10.52 -8.64
N GLN A 90 5.74 10.71 -7.77
CA GLN A 90 7.15 10.73 -8.14
C GLN A 90 7.78 9.34 -8.11
N VAL A 91 7.07 8.31 -7.60
CA VAL A 91 7.59 6.95 -7.53
C VAL A 91 7.52 6.29 -8.91
N ASN A 92 8.69 5.93 -9.45
CA ASN A 92 8.78 5.19 -10.72
C ASN A 92 8.61 3.69 -10.52
N THR A 93 9.29 3.13 -9.53
CA THR A 93 9.26 1.69 -9.20
C THR A 93 9.20 1.50 -7.68
N TYR A 94 8.78 0.32 -7.28
CA TYR A 94 8.76 -0.15 -5.91
C TYR A 94 9.60 -1.43 -5.80
N VAL A 95 10.18 -1.72 -4.64
CA VAL A 95 10.93 -2.93 -4.37
C VAL A 95 10.47 -3.56 -3.07
N SER A 96 10.12 -4.85 -3.11
CA SER A 96 9.78 -5.65 -1.93
C SER A 96 10.31 -7.06 -2.09
N HIS A 97 11.01 -7.58 -1.07
CA HIS A 97 11.43 -8.99 -0.99
C HIS A 97 12.17 -9.53 -2.24
N GLY A 98 13.04 -8.70 -2.83
CA GLY A 98 13.83 -9.07 -4.01
C GLY A 98 13.09 -8.94 -5.36
N ILE A 99 11.90 -8.33 -5.35
CA ILE A 99 11.05 -8.14 -6.52
C ILE A 99 10.81 -6.65 -6.71
N GLU A 100 11.15 -6.15 -7.89
CA GLU A 100 10.82 -4.79 -8.33
C GLU A 100 9.47 -4.80 -9.04
N PHE A 101 8.68 -3.75 -8.84
CA PHE A 101 7.39 -3.63 -9.48
C PHE A 101 6.99 -2.20 -9.80
N VAL A 102 6.18 -2.07 -10.84
CA VAL A 102 5.58 -0.81 -11.30
C VAL A 102 4.07 -0.90 -11.10
N GLU A 103 3.51 0.13 -10.49
CA GLU A 103 2.06 0.25 -10.33
C GLU A 103 1.43 0.89 -11.56
N HIS A 104 0.50 0.18 -12.20
CA HIS A 104 -0.41 0.70 -13.23
C HIS A 104 -1.82 0.89 -12.65
N ALA A 105 -2.74 1.42 -13.45
CA ALA A 105 -4.10 1.71 -13.00
C ALA A 105 -4.84 0.44 -12.51
N GLU A 106 -4.72 -0.66 -13.25
CA GLU A 106 -5.48 -1.90 -13.00
C GLU A 106 -4.61 -3.04 -12.47
N HIS A 107 -3.31 -3.00 -12.74
CA HIS A 107 -2.39 -4.08 -12.40
C HIS A 107 -1.05 -3.56 -11.87
N VAL A 108 -0.25 -4.48 -11.37
CA VAL A 108 1.14 -4.28 -10.97
C VAL A 108 2.02 -5.15 -11.87
N GLY A 109 2.93 -4.51 -12.61
CA GLY A 109 3.94 -5.22 -13.41
C GLY A 109 5.14 -5.57 -12.53
N VAL A 110 5.56 -6.83 -12.49
CA VAL A 110 6.63 -7.29 -11.59
C VAL A 110 7.81 -7.88 -12.34
N SER A 111 9.01 -7.72 -11.78
CA SER A 111 10.27 -8.28 -12.27
C SER A 111 11.15 -8.72 -11.10
N ILE A 112 11.85 -9.85 -11.26
CA ILE A 112 12.80 -10.33 -10.25
C ILE A 112 14.12 -9.55 -10.38
N VAL A 113 14.60 -9.00 -9.27
CA VAL A 113 15.86 -8.22 -9.19
C VAL A 113 16.89 -8.83 -8.24
N ASP A 114 16.49 -9.75 -7.37
CA ASP A 114 17.38 -10.50 -6.47
C ASP A 114 17.53 -11.97 -6.93
N ASN A 115 18.63 -12.62 -6.57
CA ASN A 115 18.91 -14.03 -6.85
C ASN A 115 18.11 -14.99 -5.95
N ASN A 116 17.58 -14.49 -4.82
CA ASN A 116 16.77 -15.26 -3.89
C ASN A 116 15.51 -14.48 -3.46
N PRO A 117 14.59 -14.18 -4.41
CA PRO A 117 13.38 -13.44 -4.09
C PRO A 117 12.44 -14.28 -3.22
N ASP A 118 11.73 -13.62 -2.31
CA ASP A 118 10.68 -14.26 -1.52
C ASP A 118 9.32 -13.91 -2.13
N TRP A 119 8.87 -14.79 -3.03
CA TRP A 119 7.64 -14.63 -3.80
C TRP A 119 6.40 -14.61 -2.91
N GLU A 120 6.33 -15.47 -1.91
CA GLU A 120 5.16 -15.56 -1.01
C GLU A 120 5.04 -14.30 -0.16
N MET A 121 6.15 -13.84 0.43
CA MET A 121 6.16 -12.61 1.20
C MET A 121 5.95 -11.36 0.34
N PHE A 122 6.43 -11.37 -0.90
CA PHE A 122 6.11 -10.33 -1.86
C PHE A 122 4.60 -10.25 -2.11
N LEU A 123 3.96 -11.37 -2.46
CA LEU A 123 2.51 -11.40 -2.72
C LEU A 123 1.72 -10.94 -1.50
N ALA A 124 2.05 -11.46 -0.31
CA ALA A 124 1.41 -11.06 0.94
C ALA A 124 1.51 -9.55 1.19
N ASN A 125 2.64 -8.92 0.87
CA ASN A 125 2.84 -7.49 1.09
C ASN A 125 2.25 -6.61 0.02
N VAL A 126 2.41 -6.96 -1.26
CA VAL A 126 2.08 -6.07 -2.38
C VAL A 126 0.61 -6.21 -2.74
N VAL A 127 0.08 -7.42 -2.81
CA VAL A 127 -1.31 -7.64 -3.23
C VAL A 127 -2.30 -7.00 -2.26
N VAL A 128 -2.07 -7.10 -0.95
CA VAL A 128 -2.95 -6.50 0.07
C VAL A 128 -2.91 -4.97 0.03
N LYS A 129 -1.74 -4.38 -0.29
CA LYS A 129 -1.52 -2.93 -0.23
C LYS A 129 -1.94 -2.20 -1.51
N PHE A 130 -1.74 -2.83 -2.66
CA PHE A 130 -2.04 -2.26 -3.96
C PHE A 130 -3.41 -2.69 -4.49
N LYS A 131 -3.94 -3.84 -4.03
CA LYS A 131 -5.26 -4.38 -4.38
C LYS A 131 -5.52 -4.41 -5.89
N LYS A 132 -4.51 -4.90 -6.62
CA LYS A 132 -4.44 -4.93 -8.08
C LYS A 132 -3.97 -6.29 -8.54
N ASP A 133 -4.35 -6.66 -9.75
CA ASP A 133 -3.85 -7.87 -10.40
C ASP A 133 -2.34 -7.77 -10.61
N ILE A 134 -1.66 -8.90 -10.66
CA ILE A 134 -0.22 -8.95 -10.93
C ILE A 134 0.03 -9.49 -12.32
N VAL A 135 0.83 -8.75 -13.08
CA VAL A 135 1.40 -9.18 -14.35
C VAL A 135 2.87 -9.48 -14.15
N PHE A 136 3.26 -10.74 -14.28
CA PHE A 136 4.65 -11.17 -14.16
C PHE A 136 5.22 -11.54 -15.53
N MET A 137 6.24 -10.80 -15.95
CA MET A 137 6.95 -11.05 -17.20
C MET A 137 8.14 -11.97 -16.94
N VAL A 138 7.95 -13.26 -17.13
CA VAL A 138 8.98 -14.30 -16.92
C VAL A 138 9.89 -14.36 -18.15
N ARG A 139 11.20 -14.12 -17.97
CA ARG A 139 12.20 -14.25 -19.05
C ARG A 139 12.44 -15.72 -19.37
N LYS A 140 12.30 -16.07 -20.64
CA LYS A 140 12.63 -17.42 -21.13
C LYS A 140 14.11 -17.71 -20.89
N GLY A 141 14.40 -18.84 -20.26
CA GLY A 141 15.75 -19.26 -19.87
C GLY A 141 16.26 -18.67 -18.55
N ASN A 142 15.47 -17.85 -17.84
CA ASN A 142 15.81 -17.44 -16.47
C ASN A 142 15.33 -18.52 -15.48
N PRO A 143 16.25 -19.26 -14.82
CA PRO A 143 15.86 -20.41 -14.00
C PRO A 143 15.09 -20.01 -12.72
N VAL A 144 15.34 -18.81 -12.18
CA VAL A 144 14.65 -18.32 -10.97
C VAL A 144 13.20 -17.97 -11.31
N GLU A 145 12.99 -17.19 -12.36
CA GLU A 145 11.65 -16.76 -12.77
C GLU A 145 10.81 -17.94 -13.27
N GLU A 146 11.40 -18.82 -14.06
CA GLU A 146 10.72 -20.02 -14.52
C GLU A 146 10.40 -21.00 -13.38
N LYS A 147 11.24 -21.06 -12.33
CA LYS A 147 10.93 -21.82 -11.13
C LYS A 147 9.72 -21.23 -10.40
N ILE A 148 9.70 -19.91 -10.17
CA ILE A 148 8.54 -19.24 -9.56
C ILE A 148 7.27 -19.52 -10.36
N MET A 149 7.33 -19.37 -11.69
CA MET A 149 6.21 -19.66 -12.58
C MET A 149 5.68 -21.09 -12.41
N ARG A 150 6.57 -22.09 -12.40
CA ARG A 150 6.20 -23.51 -12.26
C ARG A 150 5.68 -23.85 -10.86
N ASP A 151 6.43 -23.48 -9.83
CA ASP A 151 6.14 -23.87 -8.43
C ASP A 151 4.81 -23.27 -7.95
N ASN A 152 4.42 -22.11 -8.51
CA ASN A 152 3.17 -21.43 -8.19
C ASN A 152 2.05 -21.68 -9.21
N ASN A 153 2.26 -22.55 -10.20
CA ASN A 153 1.29 -22.85 -11.28
C ASN A 153 0.69 -21.58 -11.92
N LEU A 154 1.53 -20.59 -12.23
CA LEU A 154 1.05 -19.31 -12.75
C LEU A 154 0.39 -19.48 -14.13
N PHE A 155 -0.75 -18.83 -14.33
CA PHE A 155 -1.45 -18.86 -15.61
C PHE A 155 -0.69 -18.02 -16.64
N VAL A 156 -0.23 -18.66 -17.72
CA VAL A 156 0.40 -17.98 -18.86
C VAL A 156 -0.70 -17.43 -19.77
N GLU A 157 -0.93 -16.14 -19.68
CA GLU A 157 -1.90 -15.44 -20.54
C GLU A 157 -1.39 -15.35 -21.98
N LYS A 158 -0.09 -15.10 -22.15
CA LYS A 158 0.51 -14.90 -23.47
C LYS A 158 1.96 -15.35 -23.53
N GLU A 159 2.30 -16.05 -24.60
CA GLU A 159 3.70 -16.33 -24.95
C GLU A 159 4.25 -15.27 -25.89
N LEU A 160 5.37 -14.66 -25.50
CA LEU A 160 6.12 -13.72 -26.33
C LEU A 160 7.46 -14.35 -26.76
N LYS A 161 8.16 -13.71 -27.70
CA LYS A 161 9.42 -14.22 -28.25
C LYS A 161 10.43 -14.58 -27.14
N ASN A 162 10.58 -13.72 -26.15
CA ASN A 162 11.58 -13.87 -25.07
C ASN A 162 10.95 -13.98 -23.67
N TYR A 163 9.62 -13.96 -23.56
CA TYR A 163 8.93 -13.89 -22.26
C TYR A 163 7.69 -14.78 -22.21
N TYR A 164 7.33 -15.25 -21.02
CA TYR A 164 5.96 -15.67 -20.68
C TYR A 164 5.31 -14.55 -19.88
N GLN A 165 4.17 -14.04 -20.36
CA GLN A 165 3.35 -13.10 -19.61
C GLN A 165 2.40 -13.91 -18.74
N CYS A 166 2.63 -13.89 -17.43
CA CYS A 166 1.81 -14.58 -16.44
C CYS A 166 0.89 -13.59 -15.73
N PHE A 167 -0.30 -14.05 -15.36
CA PHE A 167 -1.32 -13.23 -14.71
C PHE A 167 -1.78 -13.86 -13.39
N ILE A 168 -1.95 -13.02 -12.37
CA ILE A 168 -2.47 -13.40 -11.06
C ILE A 168 -3.59 -12.43 -10.70
N GLU A 169 -4.81 -12.95 -10.68
CA GLU A 169 -6.00 -12.20 -10.30
C GLU A 169 -5.97 -11.89 -8.80
N TYR A 170 -6.25 -10.64 -8.46
CA TYR A 170 -6.47 -10.25 -7.07
C TYR A 170 -7.82 -10.77 -6.56
N LYS A 171 -7.75 -11.73 -5.62
CA LYS A 171 -8.91 -12.19 -4.86
C LYS A 171 -8.74 -11.87 -3.38
N GLU A 172 -9.43 -10.82 -2.91
CA GLU A 172 -9.34 -10.35 -1.52
C GLU A 172 -9.54 -11.49 -0.49
N SER A 173 -10.48 -12.41 -0.77
CA SER A 173 -10.77 -13.57 0.09
C SER A 173 -9.67 -14.64 0.16
N GLU A 174 -8.84 -14.77 -0.88
CA GLU A 174 -7.76 -15.76 -0.92
C GLU A 174 -6.46 -15.20 -0.32
N MET A 175 -6.24 -13.89 -0.51
CA MET A 175 -5.07 -13.19 -0.02
C MET A 175 -5.13 -12.93 1.49
N LEU A 176 -6.33 -12.68 2.05
CA LEU A 176 -6.52 -12.57 3.50
C LEU A 176 -6.20 -13.89 4.23
N LYS A 177 -6.45 -15.05 3.61
CA LYS A 177 -6.09 -16.36 4.18
C LYS A 177 -4.57 -16.54 4.26
N HIS A 178 -3.84 -16.11 3.23
CA HIS A 178 -2.37 -16.18 3.21
C HIS A 178 -1.76 -15.21 4.23
N TRP A 179 -2.32 -14.01 4.38
CA TRP A 179 -1.89 -13.06 5.39
C TRP A 179 -2.08 -13.60 6.82
N GLN A 180 -3.27 -14.14 7.16
CA GLN A 180 -3.55 -14.69 8.50
C GLN A 180 -2.64 -15.85 8.90
N VAL A 181 -2.14 -16.63 7.93
CA VAL A 181 -1.19 -17.74 8.19
C VAL A 181 0.23 -17.24 8.44
N LEU A 182 0.60 -16.07 7.91
CA LEU A 182 1.95 -15.50 8.06
C LEU A 182 2.10 -14.58 9.28
N VAL A 183 1.00 -14.04 9.82
CA VAL A 183 1.00 -13.19 11.03
C VAL A 183 0.41 -13.88 12.27
N GLY A 184 -0.01 -15.14 12.16
CA GLY A 184 -0.47 -16.00 13.26
C GLY A 184 0.62 -16.96 13.70
#